data_AF-A0A5E7K915-F1
#
_entry.id   AF-A0A5E7K915-F1
#
_cell.length_a   1.000
_cell.length_b   1.000
_cell.length_c   1.000
_cell.angle_alpha   90.00
_cell.angle_beta   90.00
_cell.angle_gamma   90.00
#
_symmetry.space_group_name_H-M   'P 1'
#
loop_
_entity.id
_entity.type
_entity.pdbx_description
1 polymer ?
#
loop_
_entity_poly.entity_id
_entity_poly.type
_entity_poly.pdbx_seq_one_letter_code
_entity_poly.pdbx_strand_id
1 'polypeptide(L)'
;MRTCRRAVTVLALSLAPLAAWAAVPVVDNDSGYNNSGSSYPPAGYGTNGAYAGGGVSAPVSAQGELFNQLQSMQQQIERQQGAIEVLQNDVARMKQENLERYQDLDRRIGTGVAPAATPENSSTGGDLNAPGAAAGAGAAAAQAPAAGSEPPDPAKEKLYYDAAFDLIKAKDFDKASQAFAAFLRKYPNSQYAGNAQYWLGEVNLAKGDLQGAGQAFAKVSQLYPKHAKVPDSLYKLADVERRLGHTDRVKGILQQVVSQFPGTSAAQLAQRDLQKM
;
A
#
# COMPACT_ATOMS: atom_id res chain seq x y z
N MET A 1 -44.71 -4.58 38.78
CA MET A 1 -44.10 -3.26 39.01
C MET A 1 -42.84 -3.44 39.85
N ARG A 2 -41.68 -2.93 39.39
CA ARG A 2 -40.52 -2.40 40.17
C ARG A 2 -39.87 -3.35 41.21
N THR A 3 -38.57 -3.64 41.28
CA THR A 3 -37.32 -3.05 40.75
C THR A 3 -36.18 -3.97 41.19
N CYS A 4 -35.35 -4.51 40.28
CA CYS A 4 -34.09 -5.17 40.65
C CYS A 4 -32.98 -4.12 40.75
N ARG A 5 -32.47 -3.88 41.98
CA ARG A 5 -31.31 -3.02 42.22
C ARG A 5 -30.03 -3.79 41.93
N ARG A 6 -29.22 -3.26 41.02
CA ARG A 6 -27.86 -3.70 40.69
C ARG A 6 -26.92 -3.35 41.85
N ALA A 7 -26.24 -4.34 42.42
CA ALA A 7 -25.11 -4.13 43.31
C ALA A 7 -23.85 -4.03 42.45
N VAL A 8 -23.19 -2.87 42.54
CA VAL A 8 -21.94 -2.53 41.86
C VAL A 8 -20.80 -2.95 42.78
N THR A 9 -20.07 -4.01 42.42
CA THR A 9 -18.79 -4.36 43.04
C THR A 9 -17.67 -3.69 42.25
N VAL A 10 -17.11 -2.63 42.82
CA VAL A 10 -15.90 -1.94 42.36
C VAL A 10 -14.70 -2.78 42.82
N LEU A 11 -14.05 -3.47 41.90
CA LEU A 11 -12.76 -4.12 42.15
C LEU A 11 -11.65 -3.14 41.72
N ALA A 12 -11.10 -2.42 42.69
CA ALA A 12 -9.93 -1.58 42.50
C ALA A 12 -8.69 -2.49 42.38
N LEU A 13 -8.16 -2.65 41.17
CA LEU A 13 -6.89 -3.35 40.93
C LEU A 13 -5.77 -2.30 40.82
N SER A 14 -5.00 -2.17 41.90
CA SER A 14 -3.81 -1.34 41.98
C SER A 14 -2.71 -1.85 41.03
N LEU A 15 -2.31 -1.01 40.07
CA LEU A 15 -1.13 -1.22 39.22
C LEU A 15 0.15 -1.08 40.06
N ALA A 16 0.97 -2.13 40.09
CA ALA A 16 2.39 -2.03 40.44
C ALA A 16 3.23 -1.92 39.14
N PRO A 17 4.20 -1.00 39.04
CA PRO A 17 5.06 -0.90 37.87
C PRO A 17 6.16 -1.97 37.91
N LEU A 18 6.12 -2.91 36.96
CA LEU A 18 7.23 -3.81 36.64
C LEU A 18 8.28 -3.04 35.84
N ALA A 19 9.32 -2.56 36.50
CA ALA A 19 10.55 -2.15 35.85
C ALA A 19 11.36 -3.42 35.50
N ALA A 20 11.45 -3.75 34.22
CA ALA A 20 12.32 -4.80 33.72
C ALA A 20 13.61 -4.16 33.17
N TRP A 21 14.73 -4.37 33.86
CA TRP A 21 16.07 -4.11 33.33
C TRP A 21 16.43 -5.19 32.33
N ALA A 22 16.52 -4.85 31.05
CA ALA A 22 17.13 -5.72 30.05
C ALA A 22 18.64 -5.52 30.08
N ALA A 23 19.36 -6.42 30.77
CA ALA A 23 20.79 -6.59 30.59
C ALA A 23 21.03 -7.32 29.27
N VAL A 24 21.77 -6.68 28.36
CA VAL A 24 22.23 -7.28 27.10
C VAL A 24 23.48 -8.12 27.41
N PRO A 25 23.51 -9.43 27.13
CA PRO A 25 24.75 -10.18 27.21
C PRO A 25 25.66 -9.80 26.04
N VAL A 26 26.86 -9.29 26.37
CA VAL A 26 28.01 -9.20 25.46
C VAL A 26 28.51 -10.62 25.22
N VAL A 27 28.54 -11.05 23.96
CA VAL A 27 29.24 -12.26 23.53
C VAL A 27 30.69 -11.86 23.23
N ASP A 28 31.61 -12.38 24.03
CA ASP A 28 33.04 -12.38 23.72
C ASP A 28 33.30 -13.44 22.64
N ASN A 29 33.71 -12.97 21.45
CA ASN A 29 34.16 -13.84 20.37
C ASN A 29 35.64 -14.18 20.58
N ASP A 30 35.91 -15.23 21.35
CA ASP A 30 37.23 -15.83 21.48
C ASP A 30 37.55 -16.63 20.20
N SER A 31 38.14 -15.95 19.22
CA SER A 31 38.74 -16.60 18.06
C SER A 31 40.25 -16.70 18.29
N GLY A 32 40.66 -17.85 18.82
CA GLY A 32 42.05 -18.24 19.00
C GLY A 32 42.85 -18.13 17.70
N TYR A 33 43.87 -17.27 17.75
CA TYR A 33 44.94 -17.17 16.78
C TYR A 33 45.80 -18.44 16.84
N ASN A 34 45.68 -19.34 15.87
CA ASN A 34 46.71 -20.36 15.62
C ASN A 34 47.68 -19.82 14.57
N ASN A 35 48.81 -19.29 15.06
CA ASN A 35 49.97 -18.88 14.28
C ASN A 35 50.94 -20.05 14.20
N SER A 36 51.11 -20.62 13.00
CA SER A 36 52.23 -21.51 12.73
C SER A 36 52.62 -21.49 11.24
N GLY A 37 53.77 -20.86 10.97
CA GLY A 37 54.78 -21.40 10.06
C GLY A 37 54.81 -20.87 8.62
N SER A 38 55.82 -20.05 8.36
CA SER A 38 56.77 -20.11 7.22
C SER A 38 56.19 -20.36 5.82
N SER A 39 56.42 -19.54 4.79
CA SER A 39 57.74 -19.27 4.20
C SER A 39 57.56 -18.29 3.02
N TYR A 40 58.36 -17.22 2.96
CA TYR A 40 58.52 -16.42 1.74
C TYR A 40 59.56 -17.07 0.82
N PRO A 41 59.34 -17.07 -0.51
CA PRO A 41 60.44 -16.95 -1.45
C PRO A 41 60.43 -15.58 -2.18
N PRO A 42 61.59 -15.10 -2.65
CA PRO A 42 61.82 -13.70 -3.00
C PRO A 42 61.63 -13.40 -4.50
N ALA A 43 61.67 -12.11 -4.81
CA ALA A 43 61.56 -11.52 -6.14
C ALA A 43 62.68 -11.97 -7.11
N GLY A 44 62.29 -12.21 -8.37
CA GLY A 44 63.19 -12.45 -9.49
C GLY A 44 62.57 -11.94 -10.81
N TYR A 45 63.37 -11.21 -11.58
CA TYR A 45 63.06 -10.63 -12.89
C TYR A 45 62.76 -11.69 -13.97
N GLY A 46 61.88 -11.37 -14.94
CA GLY A 46 61.77 -12.16 -16.19
C GLY A 46 60.55 -11.87 -17.07
N THR A 47 60.74 -10.98 -18.06
CA THR A 47 60.31 -11.04 -19.48
C THR A 47 58.94 -11.59 -19.94
N ASN A 48 58.37 -10.84 -20.91
CA ASN A 48 57.33 -11.15 -21.89
C ASN A 48 57.07 -12.63 -22.25
N GLY A 49 55.79 -13.00 -22.27
CA GLY A 49 55.29 -14.23 -22.91
C GLY A 49 53.76 -14.27 -22.94
N ALA A 50 53.19 -14.20 -24.14
CA ALA A 50 51.77 -14.31 -24.43
C ALA A 50 51.21 -15.73 -24.15
N TYR A 51 49.96 -15.84 -23.67
CA TYR A 51 48.95 -16.90 -23.93
C TYR A 51 47.64 -16.42 -23.24
N ALA A 52 46.63 -15.99 -24.00
CA ALA A 52 45.46 -16.75 -24.45
C ALA A 52 44.41 -17.10 -23.36
N GLY A 53 43.19 -16.60 -23.58
CA GLY A 53 41.92 -17.31 -23.34
C GLY A 53 41.52 -17.65 -21.90
N GLY A 54 40.54 -16.92 -21.37
CA GLY A 54 39.82 -17.35 -20.17
C GLY A 54 39.06 -16.22 -19.48
N GLY A 55 37.94 -15.80 -20.07
CA GLY A 55 36.97 -14.96 -19.37
C GLY A 55 36.35 -15.74 -18.23
N VAL A 56 36.96 -15.66 -17.04
CA VAL A 56 36.31 -16.04 -15.79
C VAL A 56 35.80 -14.75 -15.18
N SER A 57 34.52 -14.46 -15.42
CA SER A 57 33.77 -13.48 -14.66
C SER A 57 33.81 -13.93 -13.20
N ALA A 58 34.55 -13.22 -12.35
CA ALA A 58 34.45 -13.40 -10.91
C ALA A 58 32.98 -13.23 -10.49
N PRO A 59 32.44 -14.07 -9.58
CA PRO A 59 31.12 -13.79 -9.03
C PRO A 59 31.19 -12.42 -8.38
N VAL A 60 30.30 -11.51 -8.80
CA VAL A 60 30.06 -10.26 -8.07
C VAL A 60 29.76 -10.70 -6.64
N SER A 61 30.68 -10.41 -5.73
CA SER A 61 30.55 -10.86 -4.35
C SER A 61 29.25 -10.29 -3.79
N ALA A 62 28.44 -11.13 -3.14
CA ALA A 62 27.18 -10.73 -2.53
C ALA A 62 27.32 -9.52 -1.58
N GLN A 63 28.53 -9.28 -1.05
CA GLN A 63 28.92 -8.06 -0.34
C GLN A 63 28.83 -6.77 -1.20
N GLY A 64 29.23 -6.82 -2.47
CA GLY A 64 29.16 -5.70 -3.42
C GLY A 64 27.74 -5.41 -3.90
N GLU A 65 26.90 -6.44 -4.06
CA GLU A 65 25.47 -6.27 -4.35
C GLU A 65 24.72 -5.64 -3.17
N LEU A 66 25.04 -6.05 -1.93
CA LEU A 66 24.47 -5.45 -0.72
C LEU A 66 24.85 -3.97 -0.58
N PHE A 67 26.10 -3.61 -0.88
CA PHE A 67 26.55 -2.22 -0.85
C PHE A 67 25.84 -1.36 -1.91
N ASN A 68 25.68 -1.89 -3.13
CA ASN A 68 24.90 -1.23 -4.18
C ASN A 68 23.41 -1.10 -3.81
N GLN A 69 22.85 -2.09 -3.11
CA GLN A 69 21.49 -2.03 -2.59
C GLN A 69 21.33 -0.96 -1.49
N LEU A 70 22.33 -0.80 -0.63
CA LEU A 70 22.33 0.19 0.46
C LEU A 70 22.45 1.63 -0.09
N GLN A 71 23.25 1.84 -1.15
CA GLN A 71 23.27 3.09 -1.90
C GLN A 71 21.94 3.36 -2.63
N SER A 72 21.37 2.34 -3.27
CA SER A 72 20.04 2.44 -3.90
C SER A 72 18.96 2.81 -2.87
N MET A 73 19.04 2.27 -1.65
CA MET A 73 18.09 2.60 -0.58
C MET A 73 18.23 4.05 -0.11
N GLN A 74 19.46 4.55 0.08
CA GLN A 74 19.66 5.96 0.46
C GLN A 74 19.10 6.93 -0.58
N GLN A 75 19.36 6.67 -1.86
CA GLN A 75 18.78 7.49 -2.95
C GLN A 75 17.25 7.41 -2.99
N GLN A 76 16.67 6.28 -2.59
CA GLN A 76 15.22 6.11 -2.54
C GLN A 76 14.60 6.88 -1.36
N ILE A 77 15.29 6.92 -0.22
CA ILE A 77 14.88 7.71 0.96
C ILE A 77 14.89 9.19 0.63
N GLU A 78 15.92 9.70 -0.05
CA GLU A 78 16.00 11.11 -0.47
C GLU A 78 14.88 11.48 -1.45
N ARG A 79 14.61 10.60 -2.42
CA ARG A 79 13.47 10.80 -3.34
C ARG A 79 12.12 10.76 -2.62
N GLN A 80 11.96 9.90 -1.63
CA GLN A 80 10.73 9.83 -0.83
C GLN A 80 10.55 11.07 0.04
N GLN A 81 11.62 11.61 0.62
CA GLN A 81 11.55 12.86 1.40
C GLN A 81 11.20 14.05 0.51
N GLY A 82 11.82 14.17 -0.67
CA GLY A 82 11.45 15.20 -1.65
C GLY A 82 9.99 15.07 -2.12
N ALA A 83 9.51 13.84 -2.33
CA ALA A 83 8.13 13.59 -2.68
C ALA A 83 7.15 13.99 -1.55
N ILE A 84 7.53 13.82 -0.28
CA ILE A 84 6.73 14.25 0.87
C ILE A 84 6.61 15.78 0.89
N GLU A 85 7.69 16.50 0.61
CA GLU A 85 7.71 17.96 0.62
C GLU A 85 6.84 18.55 -0.49
N VAL A 86 6.91 17.97 -1.69
CA VAL A 86 6.02 18.33 -2.82
C VAL A 86 4.56 18.00 -2.48
N LEU A 87 4.28 16.80 -1.93
CA LEU A 87 2.91 16.43 -1.53
C LEU A 87 2.35 17.38 -0.48
N GLN A 88 3.16 17.78 0.50
CA GLN A 88 2.75 18.73 1.53
C GLN A 88 2.45 20.10 0.92
N ASN A 89 3.26 20.57 -0.02
CA ASN A 89 3.01 21.82 -0.74
C ASN A 89 1.73 21.77 -1.58
N ASP A 90 1.52 20.68 -2.34
CA ASP A 90 0.31 20.47 -3.14
C ASP A 90 -0.96 20.40 -2.27
N VAL A 91 -0.88 19.74 -1.10
CA VAL A 91 -1.97 19.71 -0.13
C VAL A 91 -2.24 21.11 0.43
N ALA A 92 -1.20 21.89 0.74
CA ALA A 92 -1.37 23.27 1.20
C ALA A 92 -2.03 24.15 0.13
N ARG A 93 -1.59 24.03 -1.14
CA ARG A 93 -2.17 24.75 -2.28
C ARG A 93 -3.65 24.38 -2.48
N MET A 94 -3.97 23.08 -2.50
CA MET A 94 -5.36 22.63 -2.63
C MET A 94 -6.26 23.08 -1.49
N LYS A 95 -5.74 23.18 -0.25
CA LYS A 95 -6.50 23.72 0.88
C LYS A 95 -6.80 25.21 0.71
N GLN A 96 -5.82 25.97 0.22
CA GLN A 96 -5.97 27.39 -0.09
C GLN A 96 -7.04 27.60 -1.16
N GLU A 97 -6.93 26.88 -2.28
CA GLU A 97 -7.88 26.96 -3.40
C GLU A 97 -9.31 26.57 -2.99
N ASN A 98 -9.45 25.52 -2.16
CA ASN A 98 -10.76 25.14 -1.63
C ASN A 98 -11.35 26.23 -0.73
N LEU A 99 -10.54 26.82 0.16
CA LEU A 99 -11.00 27.87 1.07
C LEU A 99 -11.49 29.11 0.29
N GLU A 100 -10.77 29.51 -0.74
CA GLU A 100 -11.18 30.59 -1.64
C GLU A 100 -12.50 30.29 -2.35
N ARG A 101 -12.67 29.05 -2.83
CA ARG A 101 -13.94 28.59 -3.43
C ARG A 101 -15.09 28.63 -2.43
N TYR A 102 -14.87 28.22 -1.19
CA TYR A 102 -15.90 28.28 -0.14
C TYR A 102 -16.31 29.72 0.17
N GLN A 103 -15.36 30.65 0.21
CA GLN A 103 -15.66 32.07 0.44
C GLN A 103 -16.41 32.71 -0.75
N ASP A 104 -16.10 32.32 -1.99
CA ASP A 104 -16.85 32.76 -3.16
C ASP A 104 -18.30 32.23 -3.15
N LEU A 105 -18.48 30.95 -2.84
CA LEU A 105 -19.80 30.32 -2.66
C LEU A 105 -20.60 31.05 -1.56
N ASP A 106 -19.98 31.36 -0.42
CA ASP A 106 -20.61 32.06 0.69
C ASP A 106 -21.01 33.50 0.32
N ARG A 107 -20.14 34.24 -0.39
CA ARG A 107 -20.49 35.57 -0.92
C ARG A 107 -21.66 35.51 -1.90
N ARG A 108 -21.71 34.51 -2.77
CA ARG A 108 -22.79 34.35 -3.77
C ARG A 108 -24.12 33.96 -3.15
N ILE A 109 -24.08 33.09 -2.13
CA ILE A 109 -25.27 32.71 -1.36
C ILE A 109 -25.76 33.90 -0.51
N GLY A 110 -24.85 34.63 0.13
CA GLY A 110 -25.17 35.82 0.93
C GLY A 110 -25.67 37.02 0.12
N THR A 111 -25.32 37.11 -1.16
CA THR A 111 -25.80 38.17 -2.08
C THR A 111 -27.04 37.76 -2.90
N GLY A 112 -27.53 36.52 -2.75
CA GLY A 112 -28.77 36.06 -3.38
C GLY A 112 -28.73 35.97 -4.91
N VAL A 113 -27.55 35.91 -5.53
CA VAL A 113 -27.42 35.87 -7.00
C VAL A 113 -27.38 34.41 -7.48
N ALA A 114 -28.52 33.95 -8.01
CA ALA A 114 -28.59 32.70 -8.78
C ALA A 114 -27.75 32.80 -10.06
N PRO A 115 -27.14 31.69 -10.57
CA PRO A 115 -26.39 31.73 -11.81
C PRO A 115 -27.34 32.07 -12.97
N ALA A 116 -27.04 33.15 -13.68
CA ALA A 116 -27.68 33.46 -14.96
C ALA A 116 -27.35 32.36 -15.96
N ALA A 117 -28.40 31.71 -16.49
CA ALA A 117 -28.31 30.91 -17.69
C ALA A 117 -27.80 31.79 -18.84
N THR A 118 -26.77 31.31 -19.54
CA THR A 118 -26.30 31.88 -20.81
C THR A 118 -27.36 31.68 -21.90
N PRO A 119 -27.73 32.72 -22.67
CA PRO A 119 -28.61 32.56 -23.82
C PRO A 119 -27.85 32.08 -25.07
N GLU A 120 -28.54 31.22 -25.79
CA GLU A 120 -28.52 30.88 -27.22
C GLU A 120 -27.42 31.44 -28.13
N ASN A 121 -26.81 30.52 -28.91
CA ASN A 121 -26.49 30.82 -30.31
C ASN A 121 -26.95 29.65 -31.19
N SER A 122 -28.04 29.89 -31.93
CA SER A 122 -28.50 29.06 -33.03
C SER A 122 -27.74 29.46 -34.30
N SER A 123 -27.11 28.51 -34.99
CA SER A 123 -26.90 28.60 -36.43
C SER A 123 -27.50 27.38 -37.12
N THR A 124 -28.44 27.69 -38.00
CA THR A 124 -29.32 26.84 -38.80
C THR A 124 -28.64 26.13 -39.96
N GLY A 125 -29.24 25.00 -40.38
CA GLY A 125 -29.13 24.38 -41.72
C GLY A 125 -28.60 22.94 -41.66
N GLY A 126 -29.46 21.91 -41.61
CA GLY A 126 -29.94 21.15 -42.78
C GLY A 126 -28.95 20.00 -43.06
N ASP A 127 -29.26 18.72 -42.86
CA ASP A 127 -30.23 17.95 -43.65
C ASP A 127 -30.74 16.67 -42.93
N LEU A 128 -31.92 16.22 -43.38
CA LEU A 128 -32.68 15.03 -42.98
C LEU A 128 -32.36 13.82 -43.88
N ASN A 129 -32.12 12.64 -43.28
CA ASN A 129 -32.45 11.26 -43.74
C ASN A 129 -31.63 10.25 -42.91
N ALA A 130 -32.05 9.07 -42.45
CA ALA A 130 -33.28 8.27 -42.42
C ALA A 130 -33.05 7.15 -41.35
N PRO A 131 -34.07 6.36 -40.92
CA PRO A 131 -33.94 5.40 -39.82
C PRO A 131 -33.47 4.01 -40.28
N GLY A 132 -32.66 3.34 -39.46
CA GLY A 132 -32.22 1.95 -39.69
C GLY A 132 -31.84 1.24 -38.40
N ALA A 133 -32.67 0.29 -37.99
CA ALA A 133 -32.48 -0.56 -36.82
C ALA A 133 -31.32 -1.55 -36.96
N ALA A 134 -30.65 -1.88 -35.86
CA ALA A 134 -30.18 -3.24 -35.58
C ALA A 134 -29.79 -3.41 -34.11
N ALA A 135 -30.30 -4.49 -33.53
CA ALA A 135 -30.05 -4.95 -32.19
C ALA A 135 -28.62 -5.45 -31.98
N GLY A 136 -28.11 -5.29 -30.76
CA GLY A 136 -26.90 -5.93 -30.27
C GLY A 136 -27.07 -6.26 -28.80
N ALA A 137 -27.41 -7.52 -28.51
CA ALA A 137 -27.52 -8.08 -27.17
C ALA A 137 -26.17 -7.97 -26.44
N GLY A 138 -26.19 -7.37 -25.25
CA GLY A 138 -25.04 -7.24 -24.35
C GLY A 138 -25.41 -7.72 -22.96
N ALA A 139 -24.82 -8.86 -22.59
CA ALA A 139 -24.91 -9.60 -21.34
C ALA A 139 -25.20 -8.79 -20.07
N ALA A 140 -26.12 -9.34 -19.27
CA ALA A 140 -26.37 -8.96 -17.89
C ALA A 140 -25.07 -9.01 -17.06
N ALA A 141 -24.57 -7.82 -16.69
CA ALA A 141 -23.60 -7.69 -15.63
C ALA A 141 -24.30 -7.93 -14.29
N ALA A 142 -23.85 -8.97 -13.59
CA ALA A 142 -24.28 -9.30 -12.24
C ALA A 142 -24.13 -8.08 -11.32
N GLN A 143 -25.25 -7.67 -10.71
CA GLN A 143 -25.32 -6.63 -9.70
C GLN A 143 -24.54 -7.07 -8.46
N ALA A 144 -23.44 -6.37 -8.16
CA ALA A 144 -22.89 -6.32 -6.82
C ALA A 144 -23.90 -5.63 -5.87
N PRO A 145 -23.90 -5.94 -4.57
CA PRO A 145 -24.99 -5.54 -3.67
C PRO A 145 -25.08 -4.03 -3.56
N ALA A 146 -26.25 -3.48 -3.91
CA ALA A 146 -26.59 -2.09 -3.68
C ALA A 146 -26.72 -1.84 -2.18
N ALA A 147 -25.69 -1.24 -1.58
CA ALA A 147 -25.75 -0.66 -0.24
C ALA A 147 -25.35 0.82 -0.35
N GLY A 148 -26.36 1.70 -0.25
CA GLY A 148 -26.20 3.12 0.07
C GLY A 148 -25.36 3.95 -0.90
N SER A 149 -25.71 3.97 -2.19
CA SER A 149 -25.11 4.92 -3.13
C SER A 149 -25.65 6.33 -2.88
N GLU A 150 -25.00 7.06 -1.96
CA GLU A 150 -24.96 8.52 -2.04
C GLU A 150 -24.46 8.90 -3.45
N PRO A 151 -24.98 9.97 -4.09
CA PRO A 151 -24.50 10.36 -5.41
C PRO A 151 -22.97 10.46 -5.41
N PRO A 152 -22.29 9.97 -6.47
CA PRO A 152 -20.84 10.02 -6.53
C PRO A 152 -20.37 11.48 -6.39
N ASP A 153 -19.76 11.78 -5.25
CA ASP A 153 -19.13 13.05 -4.95
C ASP A 153 -17.64 12.76 -4.71
N PRO A 154 -16.82 12.83 -5.77
CA PRO A 154 -15.40 12.50 -5.69
C PRO A 154 -14.64 13.34 -4.66
N ALA A 155 -15.07 14.59 -4.42
CA ALA A 155 -14.44 15.46 -3.44
C ALA A 155 -14.71 14.96 -2.02
N LYS A 156 -15.97 14.61 -1.73
CA LYS A 156 -16.36 14.03 -0.44
C LYS A 156 -15.70 12.68 -0.21
N GLU A 157 -15.68 11.80 -1.19
CA GLU A 157 -14.98 10.50 -1.11
C GLU A 157 -13.49 10.69 -0.77
N LYS A 158 -12.81 11.60 -1.47
CA LYS A 158 -11.41 11.92 -1.21
C LYS A 158 -11.20 12.42 0.22
N LEU A 159 -12.08 13.28 0.73
CA LEU A 159 -11.99 13.77 2.12
C LEU A 159 -12.08 12.64 3.15
N TYR A 160 -13.01 11.68 2.99
CA TYR A 160 -13.10 10.54 3.90
C TYR A 160 -11.87 9.63 3.81
N TYR A 161 -11.35 9.42 2.60
CA TYR A 161 -10.14 8.64 2.37
C TYR A 161 -8.91 9.30 3.01
N ASP A 162 -8.72 10.60 2.79
CA ASP A 162 -7.60 11.37 3.33
C ASP A 162 -7.65 11.41 4.86
N ALA A 163 -8.83 11.59 5.45
CA ALA A 163 -9.01 11.55 6.90
C ALA A 163 -8.62 10.18 7.50
N ALA A 164 -8.96 9.08 6.82
CA ALA A 164 -8.51 7.74 7.23
C ALA A 164 -6.99 7.58 7.14
N PHE A 165 -6.38 8.18 6.12
CA PHE A 165 -4.92 8.15 5.94
C PHE A 165 -4.17 9.01 6.97
N ASP A 166 -4.74 10.15 7.38
CA ASP A 166 -4.16 10.98 8.45
C ASP A 166 -4.10 10.24 9.79
N LEU A 167 -5.04 9.32 10.05
CA LEU A 167 -4.99 8.44 11.24
C LEU A 167 -3.81 7.46 11.17
N ILE A 168 -3.45 6.96 9.97
CA ILE A 168 -2.22 6.16 9.79
C ILE A 168 -1.00 6.99 10.15
N LYS A 169 -0.92 8.24 9.67
CA LYS A 169 0.20 9.14 9.99
C LYS A 169 0.33 9.41 11.48
N ALA A 170 -0.82 9.56 12.16
CA ALA A 170 -0.90 9.70 13.61
C ALA A 170 -0.61 8.39 14.37
N LYS A 171 -0.39 7.27 13.67
CA LYS A 171 -0.23 5.91 14.22
C LYS A 171 -1.44 5.43 15.03
N ASP A 172 -2.60 6.04 14.83
CA ASP A 172 -3.86 5.61 15.43
C ASP A 172 -4.48 4.53 14.54
N PHE A 173 -3.86 3.35 14.54
CA PHE A 173 -4.24 2.25 13.66
C PHE A 173 -5.63 1.71 13.96
N ASP A 174 -6.09 1.79 15.21
CA ASP A 174 -7.45 1.40 15.58
C ASP A 174 -8.49 2.28 14.89
N LYS A 175 -8.38 3.61 15.02
CA LYS A 175 -9.29 4.51 14.31
C LYS A 175 -9.11 4.43 12.80
N ALA A 176 -7.88 4.28 12.29
CA ALA A 176 -7.63 4.14 10.86
C ALA A 176 -8.37 2.92 10.28
N SER A 177 -8.30 1.75 10.94
CA SER A 177 -8.99 0.54 10.49
C SER A 177 -10.52 0.74 10.44
N GLN A 178 -11.09 1.42 11.43
CA GLN A 178 -12.51 1.75 11.47
C GLN A 178 -12.89 2.74 10.37
N ALA A 179 -12.06 3.76 10.12
CA ALA A 179 -12.28 4.77 9.09
C ALA A 179 -12.26 4.17 7.68
N PHE A 180 -11.27 3.31 7.37
CA PHE A 180 -11.24 2.60 6.07
C PHE A 180 -12.40 1.62 5.92
N ALA A 181 -12.76 0.87 6.96
CA ALA A 181 -13.93 -0.01 6.91
C ALA A 181 -15.23 0.77 6.69
N ALA A 182 -15.40 1.92 7.34
CA ALA A 182 -16.53 2.81 7.13
C ALA A 182 -16.54 3.39 5.71
N PHE A 183 -15.38 3.81 5.19
CA PHE A 183 -15.21 4.29 3.82
C PHE A 183 -15.65 3.22 2.81
N LEU A 184 -15.16 1.99 2.94
CA LEU A 184 -15.46 0.88 2.03
C LEU A 184 -16.94 0.47 2.06
N ARG A 185 -17.58 0.58 3.23
CA ARG A 185 -19.03 0.34 3.35
C ARG A 185 -19.85 1.47 2.71
N LYS A 186 -19.37 2.71 2.80
CA LYS A 186 -20.08 3.90 2.33
C LYS A 186 -19.89 4.13 0.83
N TYR A 187 -18.68 3.90 0.32
CA TYR A 187 -18.29 4.14 -1.06
C TYR A 187 -17.62 2.91 -1.68
N PRO A 188 -18.33 1.76 -1.77
CA PRO A 188 -17.75 0.51 -2.25
C PRO A 188 -17.27 0.60 -3.71
N ASN A 189 -17.84 1.50 -4.51
CA ASN A 189 -17.51 1.71 -5.92
C ASN A 189 -16.61 2.94 -6.16
N SER A 190 -16.07 3.56 -5.11
CA SER A 190 -15.16 4.70 -5.24
C SER A 190 -13.91 4.33 -6.02
N GLN A 191 -13.35 5.28 -6.76
CA GLN A 191 -12.01 5.16 -7.33
C GLN A 191 -10.93 4.87 -6.27
N TYR A 192 -11.17 5.29 -5.02
CA TYR A 192 -10.26 5.03 -3.90
C TYR A 192 -10.52 3.69 -3.20
N ALA A 193 -11.61 2.98 -3.52
CA ALA A 193 -12.03 1.80 -2.78
C ALA A 193 -11.01 0.65 -2.85
N GLY A 194 -10.43 0.39 -4.03
CA GLY A 194 -9.36 -0.60 -4.17
C GLY A 194 -8.12 -0.27 -3.33
N ASN A 195 -7.76 1.02 -3.26
CA ASN A 195 -6.64 1.48 -2.43
C ASN A 195 -6.98 1.45 -0.93
N ALA A 196 -8.18 1.87 -0.56
CA ALA A 196 -8.67 1.83 0.83
C ALA A 196 -8.72 0.39 1.37
N GLN A 197 -9.10 -0.58 0.54
CA GLN A 197 -9.11 -1.99 0.90
C GLN A 197 -7.69 -2.53 1.13
N TYR A 198 -6.72 -2.09 0.32
CA TYR A 198 -5.29 -2.38 0.55
C TYR A 198 -4.78 -1.76 1.85
N TRP A 199 -5.08 -0.48 2.10
CA TRP A 199 -4.67 0.21 3.33
C TRP A 199 -5.30 -0.39 4.59
N LEU A 200 -6.55 -0.85 4.52
CA LEU A 200 -7.15 -1.60 5.62
C LEU A 200 -6.32 -2.85 5.97
N GLY A 201 -5.79 -3.55 4.96
CA GLY A 201 -4.87 -4.67 5.17
C GLY A 201 -3.56 -4.25 5.83
N GLU A 202 -2.92 -3.20 5.34
CA GLU A 202 -1.66 -2.68 5.91
C GLU A 202 -1.86 -2.17 7.35
N VAL A 203 -2.98 -1.51 7.64
CA VAL A 203 -3.31 -1.06 9.01
C VAL A 203 -3.55 -2.25 9.92
N ASN A 204 -4.29 -3.27 9.49
CA ASN A 204 -4.49 -4.48 10.30
C ASN A 204 -3.17 -5.21 10.54
N LEU A 205 -2.26 -5.24 9.56
CA LEU A 205 -0.91 -5.75 9.74
C LEU A 205 -0.13 -4.98 10.80
N ALA A 206 -0.20 -3.64 10.78
CA ALA A 206 0.46 -2.78 11.75
C ALA A 206 -0.07 -3.00 13.18
N LYS A 207 -1.35 -3.37 13.32
CA LYS A 207 -1.98 -3.76 14.60
C LYS A 207 -1.61 -5.17 15.06
N GLY A 208 -0.99 -5.98 14.21
CA GLY A 208 -0.76 -7.40 14.46
C GLY A 208 -1.99 -8.29 14.23
N ASP A 209 -3.09 -7.74 13.70
CA ASP A 209 -4.27 -8.52 13.31
C ASP A 209 -4.03 -9.20 11.96
N LEU A 210 -3.33 -10.33 11.99
CA LEU A 210 -3.00 -11.11 10.80
C LEU A 210 -4.25 -11.63 10.08
N GLN A 211 -5.29 -12.04 10.83
CA GLN A 211 -6.51 -12.56 10.24
C GLN A 211 -7.27 -11.45 9.50
N GLY A 212 -7.47 -10.30 10.15
CA GLY A 212 -8.10 -9.13 9.53
C GLY A 212 -7.30 -8.58 8.35
N ALA A 213 -5.98 -8.62 8.42
CA ALA A 213 -5.11 -8.23 7.31
C ALA A 213 -5.28 -9.15 6.09
N GLY A 214 -5.21 -10.47 6.30
CA GLY A 214 -5.37 -11.45 5.23
C GLY A 214 -6.71 -11.31 4.52
N GLN A 215 -7.79 -11.18 5.29
CA GLN A 215 -9.12 -10.92 4.73
C GLN A 215 -9.17 -9.63 3.93
N ALA A 216 -8.54 -8.56 4.41
CA ALA A 216 -8.55 -7.28 3.72
C ALA A 216 -7.77 -7.32 2.40
N PHE A 217 -6.59 -7.96 2.34
CA PHE A 217 -5.83 -8.11 1.11
C PHE A 217 -6.53 -9.03 0.09
N ALA A 218 -7.11 -10.15 0.55
CA ALA A 218 -7.88 -11.04 -0.31
C ALA A 218 -9.07 -10.32 -0.96
N LYS A 219 -9.72 -9.41 -0.24
CA LYS A 219 -10.83 -8.60 -0.78
C LYS A 219 -10.39 -7.67 -1.91
N VAL A 220 -9.13 -7.25 -2.00
CA VAL A 220 -8.67 -6.39 -3.10
C VAL A 220 -8.79 -7.11 -4.43
N SER A 221 -8.33 -8.36 -4.53
CA SER A 221 -8.45 -9.15 -5.77
C SER A 221 -9.89 -9.60 -6.05
N GLN A 222 -10.69 -9.85 -5.01
CA GLN A 222 -12.08 -10.30 -5.15
C GLN A 222 -13.04 -9.19 -5.57
N LEU A 223 -12.94 -8.02 -4.95
CA LEU A 223 -13.86 -6.90 -5.16
C LEU A 223 -13.34 -5.89 -6.20
N TYR A 224 -12.02 -5.78 -6.33
CA TYR A 224 -11.37 -4.80 -7.19
C TYR A 224 -10.34 -5.44 -8.15
N PRO A 225 -10.72 -6.48 -8.94
CA PRO A 225 -9.78 -7.31 -9.71
C PRO A 225 -8.97 -6.55 -10.77
N LYS A 226 -9.43 -5.38 -11.21
CA LYS A 226 -8.74 -4.52 -12.19
C LYS A 226 -7.86 -3.45 -11.56
N HIS A 227 -7.80 -3.36 -10.23
CA HIS A 227 -7.10 -2.29 -9.54
C HIS A 227 -5.58 -2.53 -9.54
N ALA A 228 -4.81 -1.45 -9.67
CA ALA A 228 -3.34 -1.52 -9.73
C ALA A 228 -2.68 -2.14 -8.49
N LYS A 229 -3.39 -2.16 -7.35
CA LYS A 229 -2.93 -2.79 -6.09
C LYS A 229 -3.20 -4.28 -5.96
N VAL A 230 -3.84 -4.93 -6.92
CA VAL A 230 -4.09 -6.37 -6.84
C VAL A 230 -2.80 -7.19 -6.71
N PRO A 231 -1.73 -6.97 -7.52
CA PRO A 231 -0.49 -7.74 -7.40
C PRO A 231 0.17 -7.55 -6.04
N ASP A 232 0.26 -6.30 -5.58
CA ASP A 232 0.82 -5.93 -4.27
C ASP A 232 0.02 -6.58 -3.13
N SER A 233 -1.31 -6.56 -3.22
CA SER A 233 -2.21 -7.13 -2.20
C SER A 233 -2.06 -8.64 -2.10
N LEU A 234 -1.96 -9.34 -3.23
CA LEU A 234 -1.76 -10.79 -3.23
C LEU A 234 -0.39 -11.16 -2.64
N TYR A 235 0.66 -10.41 -2.97
CA TYR A 235 1.97 -10.64 -2.35
C TYR A 235 1.93 -10.39 -0.83
N LYS A 236 1.26 -9.33 -0.38
CA LYS A 236 1.04 -9.05 1.05
C LYS A 236 0.19 -10.12 1.73
N LEU A 237 -0.82 -10.67 1.05
CA LEU A 237 -1.57 -11.82 1.52
C LEU A 237 -0.66 -13.03 1.73
N ALA A 238 0.24 -13.31 0.79
CA ALA A 238 1.21 -14.40 0.94
C ALA A 238 2.16 -14.18 2.14
N ASP A 239 2.58 -12.93 2.40
CA ASP A 239 3.34 -12.59 3.61
C ASP A 239 2.54 -12.85 4.91
N VAL A 240 1.26 -12.44 4.92
CA VAL A 240 0.36 -12.69 6.06
C VAL A 240 0.17 -14.20 6.30
N GLU A 241 -0.13 -14.96 5.25
CA GLU A 241 -0.32 -16.41 5.34
C GLU A 241 0.95 -17.13 5.80
N ARG A 242 2.13 -16.61 5.43
CA ARG A 242 3.43 -17.11 5.90
C ARG A 242 3.60 -16.90 7.40
N ARG A 243 3.26 -15.70 7.90
CA ARG A 243 3.29 -15.38 9.33
C ARG A 243 2.29 -16.20 10.14
N LEU A 244 1.20 -16.65 9.50
CA LEU A 244 0.23 -17.58 10.07
C LEU A 244 0.65 -19.06 9.97
N GLY A 245 1.74 -19.38 9.27
CA GLY A 245 2.26 -20.74 9.12
C GLY A 245 1.60 -21.55 8.00
N HIS A 246 0.79 -20.94 7.13
CA HIS A 246 0.05 -21.65 6.07
C HIS A 246 0.86 -21.80 4.78
N THR A 247 1.99 -22.52 4.84
CA THR A 247 2.97 -22.63 3.74
C THR A 247 2.35 -23.05 2.40
N ASP A 248 1.41 -23.99 2.40
CA ASP A 248 0.72 -24.44 1.17
C ASP A 248 -0.05 -23.30 0.50
N ARG A 249 -0.75 -22.48 1.30
CA ARG A 249 -1.46 -21.29 0.80
C ARG A 249 -0.49 -20.26 0.27
N VAL A 250 0.64 -20.03 0.95
CA VAL A 250 1.68 -19.11 0.48
C VAL A 250 2.16 -19.52 -0.91
N LYS A 251 2.53 -20.78 -1.11
CA LYS A 251 3.00 -21.27 -2.42
C LYS A 251 1.95 -21.04 -3.51
N GLY A 252 0.69 -21.37 -3.25
CA GLY A 252 -0.41 -21.15 -4.20
C GLY A 252 -0.60 -19.68 -4.56
N ILE A 253 -0.59 -18.78 -3.56
CA ILE A 253 -0.74 -17.34 -3.79
C ILE A 253 0.45 -16.78 -4.58
N LEU A 254 1.68 -17.14 -4.21
CA LEU A 254 2.87 -16.66 -4.93
C LEU A 254 2.85 -17.12 -6.39
N GLN A 255 2.51 -18.39 -6.66
CA GLN A 255 2.34 -18.90 -8.01
C GLN A 255 1.29 -18.11 -8.78
N GLN A 256 0.17 -17.78 -8.15
CA GLN A 256 -0.89 -16.95 -8.74
C GLN A 256 -0.35 -15.55 -9.13
N VAL A 257 0.42 -14.90 -8.26
CA VAL A 257 1.01 -13.57 -8.58
C VAL A 257 1.90 -13.66 -9.81
N VAL A 258 2.76 -14.67 -9.87
CA VAL A 258 3.68 -14.87 -11.00
C VAL A 258 2.94 -15.15 -12.30
N SER A 259 1.88 -15.97 -12.25
CA SER A 259 1.13 -16.35 -13.46
C SER A 259 0.20 -15.24 -13.95
N GLN A 260 -0.46 -14.51 -13.05
CA GLN A 260 -1.49 -13.53 -13.41
C GLN A 260 -0.94 -12.12 -13.61
N PHE A 261 0.18 -11.77 -12.98
CA PHE A 261 0.75 -10.42 -13.02
C PHE A 261 2.24 -10.42 -13.40
N PRO A 262 2.62 -11.06 -14.53
CA PRO A 262 4.00 -11.11 -14.97
C PRO A 262 4.58 -9.71 -15.20
N GLY A 263 5.86 -9.51 -14.86
CA GLY A 263 6.56 -8.24 -15.03
C GLY A 263 6.31 -7.19 -13.93
N THR A 264 5.41 -7.45 -12.97
CA THR A 264 5.24 -6.59 -11.80
C THR A 264 6.33 -6.84 -10.75
N SER A 265 6.64 -5.82 -9.93
CA SER A 265 7.56 -5.99 -8.80
C SER A 265 7.08 -7.08 -7.82
N ALA A 266 5.77 -7.20 -7.61
CA ALA A 266 5.18 -8.27 -6.82
C ALA A 266 5.48 -9.66 -7.40
N ALA A 267 5.40 -9.84 -8.72
CA ALA A 267 5.74 -11.10 -9.38
C ALA A 267 7.23 -11.44 -9.28
N GLN A 268 8.12 -10.44 -9.41
CA GLN A 268 9.56 -10.65 -9.22
C GLN A 268 9.88 -11.11 -7.79
N LEU A 269 9.27 -10.47 -6.79
CA LEU A 269 9.41 -10.88 -5.38
C LEU A 269 8.83 -12.28 -5.16
N ALA A 270 7.67 -12.59 -5.73
CA ALA A 270 7.04 -13.90 -5.62
C ALA A 270 7.88 -15.02 -6.24
N GLN A 271 8.48 -14.79 -7.42
CA GLN A 271 9.42 -15.74 -8.05
C GLN A 271 10.62 -16.04 -7.15
N ARG A 272 11.24 -14.99 -6.61
CA ARG A 272 12.39 -15.13 -5.70
C ARG A 272 12.02 -15.92 -4.44
N ASP A 273 10.85 -15.64 -3.86
CA ASP A 273 10.40 -16.32 -2.65
C ASP A 273 10.05 -17.79 -2.93
N LEU A 274 9.45 -18.11 -4.08
CA LEU A 274 9.18 -19.49 -4.50
C LEU A 274 10.44 -20.33 -4.70
N GLN A 275 11.55 -19.72 -5.12
CA GLN A 275 12.84 -20.41 -5.28
C GLN A 275 13.50 -20.77 -3.95
N LYS A 276 13.10 -20.11 -2.86
CA LYS A 276 13.66 -20.30 -1.51
C LYS A 276 12.85 -21.25 -0.63
N MET A 277 11.67 -21.68 -1.11
CA MET A 277 10.79 -22.63 -0.43
C MET A 277 11.12 -24.05 -0.81
#